data_AF-A0A938M4S0-F1
#
_entry.id   AF-A0A938M4S0-F1
#
_cell.length_a   1.000
_cell.length_b   1.000
_cell.length_c   1.000
_cell.angle_alpha   90.00
_cell.angle_beta   90.00
_cell.angle_gamma   90.00
#
_symmetry.space_group_name_H-M   'P 1'
#
loop_
_entity.id
_entity.type
_entity.pdbx_description
1 polymer ?
#
loop_
_entity_poly.entity_id
_entity_poly.type
_entity_poly.pdbx_seq_one_letter_code
_entity_poly.pdbx_strand_id
1 'polypeptide(L)'
;MRANVPVFGVADAPEFKNYRLEFGQGKDPDQWTTIKVSSVPQREDPWAAGKVKRNPNWGAQGNLGTWETGLTGYAYAQKWKHDLLGVHTIRLVVEDRKGRTAEARVVVDVSDVITNLQGGKANSEDALVTMAAPANAITSAFLLVSIRRTDEAKVGEGLVDVSGVYEWQPPGAEFMKPVTLTFKYDPKRLQVAPEPQRPITPEKLGVYALDQVTQCWQRMPSKVDETAQTVAAELRKAPMYRAFLGLFADIQAPEPPKPSEIAPLIQSRTFILRGQAEPVATVVTAVDGAEFKVVATERGEFRGPVTLRPGQNHLTLRAVDPAGNASPTVGPYVIEMAYKHPKKATGLKFLGATMPTRGDRLVIQLDGEDTSPD
;
A
#
# COMPACT_ATOMS: atom_id res chain seq x y z
N MET A 1 17.90 7.49 -22.28
CA MET A 1 16.79 6.96 -23.11
C MET A 1 16.16 8.11 -23.87
N ARG A 2 15.65 7.88 -25.09
CA ARG A 2 14.86 8.89 -25.83
C ARG A 2 13.41 8.45 -25.83
N ALA A 3 12.50 9.41 -25.79
CA ALA A 3 11.05 9.20 -25.85
C ALA A 3 10.58 8.86 -27.28
N ASN A 4 11.39 8.15 -28.08
CA ASN A 4 11.11 7.90 -29.49
C ASN A 4 10.76 6.42 -29.68
N VAL A 5 9.54 6.16 -30.15
CA VAL A 5 9.01 4.83 -30.42
C VAL A 5 8.96 4.63 -31.93
N PRO A 6 9.87 3.83 -32.52
CA PRO A 6 9.82 3.53 -33.93
C PRO A 6 8.64 2.59 -34.24
N VAL A 7 7.83 2.95 -35.24
CA VAL A 7 6.70 2.14 -35.71
C VAL A 7 7.09 1.44 -37.00
N PHE A 8 7.04 0.10 -36.97
CA PHE A 8 7.39 -0.76 -38.08
C PHE A 8 6.15 -1.47 -38.65
N GLY A 9 6.16 -1.76 -39.94
CA GLY A 9 5.11 -2.52 -40.59
C GLY A 9 5.02 -2.30 -42.09
N VAL A 10 3.87 -2.66 -42.66
CA VAL A 10 3.55 -2.55 -44.09
C VAL A 10 2.43 -1.54 -44.29
N ALA A 11 2.57 -0.69 -45.30
CA ALA A 11 1.56 0.25 -45.77
C ALA A 11 1.59 0.27 -47.31
N ASP A 12 0.78 -0.58 -47.93
CA ASP A 12 0.67 -0.71 -49.38
C ASP A 12 -0.78 -0.98 -49.81
N ALA A 13 -1.10 -0.68 -51.06
CA ALA A 13 -2.41 -0.95 -51.67
C ALA A 13 -2.29 -0.96 -53.21
N PRO A 14 -3.17 -1.68 -53.92
CA PRO A 14 -3.35 -1.48 -55.35
C PRO A 14 -3.70 -0.02 -55.64
N GLU A 15 -3.01 0.62 -56.59
CA GLU A 15 -3.16 2.05 -56.87
C GLU A 15 -2.94 2.93 -55.62
N PHE A 16 -1.92 2.61 -54.80
CA PHE A 16 -1.56 3.36 -53.60
C PHE A 16 -1.53 4.88 -53.82
N LYS A 17 -2.17 5.62 -52.89
CA LYS A 17 -2.16 7.09 -52.85
C LYS A 17 -1.29 7.59 -51.71
N ASN A 18 -1.63 7.23 -50.47
CA ASN A 18 -0.86 7.60 -49.28
C ASN A 18 -1.16 6.67 -48.09
N TYR A 19 -0.35 6.78 -47.05
CA TYR A 19 -0.74 6.34 -45.72
C TYR A 19 -0.57 7.49 -44.71
N ARG A 20 -1.35 7.43 -43.63
CA ARG A 20 -1.23 8.29 -42.44
C ARG A 20 -1.02 7.42 -41.21
N LEU A 21 0.01 7.74 -40.45
CA LEU A 21 0.26 7.19 -39.13
C LEU A 21 -0.11 8.27 -38.10
N GLU A 22 -1.00 7.94 -37.18
CA GLU A 22 -1.62 8.89 -36.26
C GLU A 22 -1.72 8.27 -34.86
N PHE A 23 -1.83 9.10 -33.83
CA PHE A 23 -2.14 8.64 -32.48
C PHE A 23 -3.24 9.50 -31.84
N GLY A 24 -3.96 8.92 -30.89
CA GLY A 24 -4.95 9.62 -30.07
C GLY A 24 -4.93 9.09 -28.65
N GLN A 25 -5.41 9.90 -27.70
CA GLN A 25 -5.44 9.56 -26.28
C GLN A 25 -6.61 8.60 -25.96
N GLY A 26 -6.34 7.56 -25.18
CA GLY A 26 -7.30 6.54 -24.79
C GLY A 26 -7.35 5.34 -25.77
N LYS A 27 -8.23 4.38 -25.45
CA LYS A 27 -8.44 3.15 -26.24
C LYS A 27 -9.22 3.40 -27.53
N ASP A 28 -10.12 4.40 -27.50
CA ASP A 28 -11.00 4.76 -28.60
C ASP A 28 -11.03 6.29 -28.77
N PRO A 29 -9.98 6.89 -29.37
CA PRO A 29 -9.88 8.34 -29.47
C PRO A 29 -10.75 8.94 -30.58
N ASP A 30 -11.37 10.07 -30.27
CA ASP A 30 -12.11 10.91 -31.23
C ASP A 30 -11.23 11.95 -31.93
N GLN A 31 -10.08 12.27 -31.33
CA GLN A 31 -9.11 13.22 -31.86
C GLN A 31 -7.78 12.53 -32.20
N TRP A 32 -7.21 12.88 -33.35
CA TRP A 32 -6.03 12.23 -33.89
C TRP A 32 -4.95 13.25 -34.22
N THR A 33 -3.73 12.95 -33.78
CA THR A 33 -2.52 13.72 -34.08
C THR A 33 -1.67 12.93 -35.05
N THR A 34 -1.26 13.57 -36.15
CA THR A 34 -0.45 12.94 -37.17
C THR A 34 1.01 12.79 -36.75
N ILE A 35 1.52 11.56 -36.83
CA ILE A 35 2.95 11.23 -36.69
C ILE A 35 3.65 11.38 -38.04
N LYS A 36 3.05 10.80 -39.09
CA LYS A 36 3.62 10.83 -40.43
C LYS A 36 2.56 10.66 -41.51
N VAL A 37 2.74 11.36 -42.62
CA VAL A 37 2.04 11.12 -43.89
C VAL A 37 3.09 10.78 -44.94
N SER A 38 2.79 9.82 -45.80
CA SER A 38 3.68 9.44 -46.90
C SER A 38 2.90 9.01 -48.13
N SER A 39 3.33 9.50 -49.29
CA SER A 39 2.88 9.02 -50.61
C SER A 39 3.76 7.89 -51.16
N VAL A 40 4.74 7.41 -50.38
CA VAL A 40 5.60 6.28 -50.73
C VAL A 40 5.14 5.03 -49.97
N PRO A 41 4.76 3.94 -50.68
CA PRO A 41 4.32 2.71 -50.03
C PRO A 41 5.47 2.03 -49.30
N GLN A 42 5.16 1.34 -48.20
CA GLN A 42 6.07 0.52 -47.42
C GLN A 42 5.67 -0.95 -47.60
N ARG A 43 6.38 -1.68 -48.46
CA ARG A 43 5.97 -3.04 -48.90
C ARG A 43 6.52 -4.20 -48.06
N GLU A 44 7.44 -3.90 -47.14
CA GLU A 44 8.07 -4.89 -46.28
C GLU A 44 8.12 -4.31 -44.86
N ASP A 45 7.86 -5.15 -43.87
CA ASP A 45 8.15 -4.84 -42.47
C ASP A 45 9.63 -5.16 -42.19
N PRO A 46 10.50 -4.14 -42.00
CA PRO A 46 11.91 -4.37 -41.77
C PRO A 46 12.18 -5.02 -40.41
N TRP A 47 11.26 -4.93 -39.43
CA TRP A 47 11.39 -5.61 -38.15
C TRP A 47 11.23 -7.12 -38.32
N ALA A 48 10.12 -7.55 -38.92
CA ALA A 48 9.87 -8.95 -39.24
C ALA A 48 10.95 -9.53 -40.17
N ALA A 49 11.48 -8.74 -41.10
CA ALA A 49 12.54 -9.15 -42.02
C ALA A 49 13.96 -9.16 -41.39
N GLY A 50 14.13 -8.73 -40.14
CA GLY A 50 15.45 -8.63 -39.49
C GLY A 50 16.38 -7.57 -40.10
N LYS A 51 15.82 -6.57 -40.80
CA LYS A 51 16.55 -5.51 -41.54
C LYS A 51 16.58 -4.16 -40.81
N VAL A 52 16.26 -4.14 -39.52
CA VAL A 52 16.22 -2.90 -38.73
C VAL A 52 17.63 -2.34 -38.57
N LYS A 53 17.87 -1.17 -39.17
CA LYS A 53 19.11 -0.43 -38.97
C LYS A 53 19.04 0.32 -37.64
N ARG A 54 19.92 -0.03 -36.70
CA ARG A 54 20.11 0.72 -35.45
C ARG A 54 21.26 1.70 -35.61
N ASN A 55 20.98 2.97 -35.33
CA ASN A 55 22.01 3.96 -35.12
C ASN A 55 22.42 3.96 -33.62
N PRO A 56 23.72 3.90 -33.28
CA PRO A 56 24.17 3.92 -31.89
C PRO A 56 23.71 5.15 -31.09
N ASN A 57 23.56 6.31 -31.76
CA ASN A 57 23.22 7.59 -31.15
C ASN A 57 21.71 7.89 -31.15
N TRP A 58 20.98 7.36 -32.14
CA TRP A 58 19.57 7.71 -32.38
C TRP A 58 18.60 6.53 -32.23
N GLY A 59 19.10 5.32 -32.01
CA GLY A 59 18.30 4.11 -31.98
C GLY A 59 17.83 3.70 -33.37
N ALA A 60 16.72 2.97 -33.44
CA ALA A 60 16.08 2.60 -34.69
C ALA A 60 15.04 3.65 -35.10
N GLN A 61 14.83 3.82 -36.40
CA GLN A 61 13.75 4.63 -36.95
C GLN A 61 12.73 3.73 -37.62
N GLY A 62 11.45 3.98 -37.35
CA GLY A 62 10.36 3.23 -37.97
C GLY A 62 10.16 3.61 -39.43
N ASN A 63 9.93 2.61 -40.29
CA ASN A 63 9.67 2.86 -41.71
C ASN A 63 8.31 3.56 -41.90
N LEU A 64 7.30 3.17 -41.12
CA LEU A 64 5.99 3.82 -41.10
C LEU A 64 6.05 5.20 -40.43
N GLY A 65 6.88 5.36 -39.41
CA GLY A 65 7.13 6.62 -38.70
C GLY A 65 7.83 6.39 -37.37
N THR A 66 8.26 7.47 -36.71
CA THR A 66 8.81 7.40 -35.35
C THR A 66 8.00 8.36 -34.48
N TRP A 67 7.36 7.82 -33.45
CA TRP A 67 6.50 8.57 -32.55
C TRP A 67 7.32 9.15 -31.41
N GLU A 68 7.25 10.48 -31.21
CA GLU A 68 7.91 11.16 -30.10
C GLU A 68 6.91 11.29 -28.94
N THR A 69 7.05 10.44 -27.92
CA THR A 69 6.18 10.41 -26.74
C THR A 69 6.45 11.54 -25.75
N GLY A 70 7.54 12.27 -25.92
CA GLY A 70 7.86 13.45 -25.12
C GLY A 70 8.24 13.17 -23.66
N LEU A 71 8.32 11.91 -23.23
CA LEU A 71 8.73 11.51 -21.87
C LEU A 71 10.01 12.25 -21.42
N THR A 72 9.87 13.08 -20.38
CA THR A 72 10.94 13.93 -19.84
C THR A 72 11.63 13.34 -18.59
N GLY A 73 11.18 12.18 -18.10
CA GLY A 73 11.67 11.54 -16.86
C GLY A 73 13.14 11.12 -16.83
N TYR A 74 13.93 11.46 -17.86
CA TYR A 74 15.37 11.20 -17.92
C TYR A 74 16.14 12.50 -17.66
N ALA A 75 17.15 12.47 -16.78
CA ALA A 75 17.96 13.63 -16.36
C ALA A 75 18.72 14.39 -17.48
N TYR A 76 18.60 13.94 -18.73
CA TYR A 76 19.21 14.54 -19.93
C TYR A 76 18.17 14.94 -21.00
N ALA A 77 16.87 14.85 -20.70
CA ALA A 77 15.85 15.29 -21.64
C ALA A 77 15.78 16.82 -21.64
N GLN A 78 15.86 17.42 -22.83
CA GLN A 78 15.35 18.78 -23.04
C GLN A 78 13.88 18.79 -22.60
N LYS A 79 13.39 19.90 -22.03
CA LYS A 79 11.96 20.04 -21.72
C LYS A 79 11.18 19.94 -23.04
N TRP A 80 10.61 18.77 -23.33
CA TRP A 80 9.75 18.56 -24.48
C TRP A 80 8.40 19.24 -24.23
N LYS A 81 7.72 19.67 -25.29
CA LYS A 81 6.44 20.40 -25.21
C LYS A 81 5.27 19.56 -24.69
N HIS A 82 5.40 18.23 -24.67
CA HIS A 82 4.32 17.29 -24.38
C HIS A 82 4.85 16.11 -23.55
N ASP A 83 4.01 15.57 -22.68
CA ASP A 83 4.24 14.36 -21.89
C ASP A 83 3.07 13.40 -22.15
N LEU A 84 3.28 12.38 -22.99
CA LEU A 84 2.23 11.49 -23.44
C LEU A 84 2.04 10.28 -22.51
N LEU A 85 2.28 10.43 -21.21
CA LEU A 85 2.00 9.38 -20.22
C LEU A 85 0.55 8.88 -20.36
N GLY A 86 0.38 7.56 -20.21
CA GLY A 86 -0.92 6.91 -20.22
C GLY A 86 -1.30 6.18 -21.50
N VAL A 87 -2.56 5.78 -21.57
CA VAL A 87 -3.08 4.95 -22.66
C VAL A 87 -3.28 5.75 -23.92
N HIS A 88 -2.73 5.26 -25.02
CA HIS A 88 -2.87 5.84 -26.35
C HIS A 88 -3.22 4.76 -27.37
N THR A 89 -3.90 5.16 -28.43
CA THR A 89 -4.10 4.32 -29.61
C THR A 89 -3.34 4.89 -30.78
N ILE A 90 -2.48 4.08 -31.37
CA ILE A 90 -1.82 4.38 -32.64
C ILE A 90 -2.64 3.74 -33.75
N ARG A 91 -2.94 4.49 -34.81
CA ARG A 91 -3.59 3.96 -36.01
C ARG A 91 -2.76 4.21 -37.27
N LEU A 92 -2.84 3.26 -38.19
CA LEU A 92 -2.34 3.37 -39.54
C LEU A 92 -3.54 3.35 -40.49
N VAL A 93 -3.69 4.38 -41.31
CA VAL A 93 -4.70 4.46 -42.36
C VAL A 93 -4.00 4.46 -43.71
N VAL A 94 -4.33 3.51 -44.59
CA VAL A 94 -3.83 3.43 -45.97
C VAL A 94 -4.97 3.81 -46.91
N GLU A 95 -4.71 4.66 -47.89
CA GLU A 95 -5.67 5.14 -48.88
C GLU A 95 -5.17 4.84 -50.30
N ASP A 96 -6.06 4.33 -51.15
CA ASP A 96 -5.80 4.18 -52.58
C ASP A 96 -6.26 5.38 -53.40
N ARG A 97 -5.93 5.41 -54.70
CA ARG A 97 -6.33 6.52 -55.60
C ARG A 97 -7.83 6.60 -55.86
N LYS A 98 -8.60 5.55 -55.53
CA LYS A 98 -10.06 5.51 -55.61
C LYS A 98 -10.71 6.01 -54.31
N GLY A 99 -9.92 6.39 -53.31
CA GLY A 99 -10.39 6.89 -52.02
C GLY A 99 -10.83 5.79 -51.04
N ARG A 100 -10.56 4.52 -51.35
CA ARG A 100 -10.83 3.41 -50.42
C ARG A 100 -9.75 3.39 -49.35
N THR A 101 -10.14 3.11 -48.12
CA THR A 101 -9.22 3.07 -46.97
C THR A 101 -9.21 1.72 -46.28
N ALA A 102 -8.06 1.38 -45.70
CA ALA A 102 -7.90 0.31 -44.73
C ALA A 102 -7.24 0.88 -43.46
N GLU A 103 -7.65 0.38 -42.30
CA GLU A 103 -7.17 0.87 -41.01
C GLU A 103 -6.68 -0.28 -40.12
N ALA A 104 -5.58 -0.05 -39.41
CA ALA A 104 -5.10 -0.90 -38.33
C ALA A 104 -4.89 -0.04 -37.07
N ARG A 105 -5.19 -0.60 -35.89
CA ARG A 105 -5.03 0.07 -34.58
C ARG A 105 -4.21 -0.79 -33.63
N VAL A 106 -3.46 -0.13 -32.76
CA VAL A 106 -2.80 -0.74 -31.60
C VAL A 106 -2.95 0.17 -30.39
N VAL A 107 -3.38 -0.40 -29.26
CA VAL A 107 -3.44 0.29 -27.98
C VAL A 107 -2.12 0.07 -27.25
N VAL A 108 -1.53 1.14 -26.74
CA VAL A 108 -0.26 1.14 -26.01
C VAL A 108 -0.39 1.95 -24.73
N ASP A 109 0.39 1.58 -23.72
CA ASP A 109 0.53 2.35 -22.48
C ASP A 109 1.92 2.98 -22.47
N VAL A 110 1.97 4.31 -22.44
CA VAL A 110 3.21 5.07 -22.34
C VAL A 110 3.53 5.25 -20.86
N SER A 111 4.61 4.63 -20.42
CA SER A 111 4.96 4.50 -19.00
C SER A 111 6.27 5.19 -18.64
N ASP A 112 6.43 5.51 -17.37
CA ASP A 112 7.67 6.07 -16.83
C ASP A 112 8.78 5.01 -16.75
N VAL A 113 10.03 5.44 -16.93
CA VAL A 113 11.19 4.54 -16.88
C VAL A 113 11.88 4.67 -15.53
N ILE A 114 12.01 3.55 -14.83
CA ILE A 114 12.88 3.40 -13.67
C ILE A 114 14.13 2.65 -14.09
N THR A 115 15.31 3.19 -13.80
CA THR A 115 16.59 2.53 -14.13
C THR A 115 17.18 1.87 -12.90
N ASN A 116 17.94 0.78 -13.09
CA ASN A 116 18.67 0.18 -11.96
C ASN A 116 19.69 1.16 -11.38
N LEU A 117 20.51 1.75 -12.25
CA LEU A 117 21.66 2.55 -11.84
C LEU A 117 21.28 3.82 -11.07
N GLN A 118 20.22 4.52 -11.49
CA GLN A 118 19.85 5.82 -10.92
C GLN A 118 18.52 5.79 -10.14
N GLY A 119 17.73 4.74 -10.28
CA GLY A 119 16.34 4.74 -9.84
C GLY A 119 15.46 5.54 -10.80
N GLY A 120 14.45 6.21 -10.28
CA GLY A 120 13.54 7.05 -11.06
C GLY A 120 12.27 7.42 -10.30
N LYS A 121 11.39 8.15 -10.98
CA LYS A 121 10.03 8.41 -10.52
C LYS A 121 9.03 7.96 -11.57
N ALA A 122 7.87 7.50 -11.11
CA ALA A 122 6.71 7.27 -11.95
C ALA A 122 5.52 8.06 -11.40
N ASN A 123 4.75 8.70 -12.27
CA ASN A 123 3.62 9.53 -11.85
C ASN A 123 2.31 9.01 -12.44
N SER A 124 1.21 9.27 -11.75
CA SER A 124 -0.11 9.16 -12.36
C SER A 124 -0.37 10.30 -13.34
N GLU A 125 -1.23 10.04 -14.33
CA GLU A 125 -1.61 11.01 -15.36
C GLU A 125 -2.21 12.30 -14.76
N ASP A 126 -2.88 12.20 -13.62
CA ASP A 126 -3.45 13.33 -12.86
C ASP A 126 -2.49 13.96 -11.84
N ALA A 127 -1.25 13.48 -11.77
CA ALA A 127 -0.20 13.94 -10.86
C ALA A 127 -0.54 13.88 -9.36
N LEU A 128 -1.53 13.07 -8.98
CA LEU A 128 -1.93 12.83 -7.59
C LEU A 128 -1.11 11.73 -6.92
N VAL A 129 -0.53 10.81 -7.69
CA VAL A 129 0.28 9.71 -7.17
C VAL A 129 1.66 9.75 -7.80
N THR A 130 2.69 9.64 -6.96
CA THR A 130 4.07 9.48 -7.40
C THR A 130 4.68 8.26 -6.72
N MET A 131 5.35 7.42 -7.50
CA MET A 131 6.28 6.41 -7.00
C MET A 131 7.71 6.92 -7.18
N ALA A 132 8.54 6.80 -6.15
CA ALA A 132 9.96 7.11 -6.20
C ALA A 132 10.79 5.86 -5.86
N ALA A 133 11.63 5.44 -6.79
CA ALA A 133 12.54 4.31 -6.62
C ALA A 133 13.98 4.83 -6.45
N PRO A 134 14.70 4.43 -5.37
CA PRO A 134 16.10 4.79 -5.22
C PRO A 134 17.00 4.00 -6.20
N ALA A 135 18.26 4.43 -6.34
CA ALA A 135 19.27 3.69 -7.07
C ALA A 135 19.45 2.26 -6.51
N ASN A 136 19.57 1.30 -7.43
CA ASN A 136 19.66 -0.13 -7.17
C ASN A 136 18.41 -0.73 -6.49
N ALA A 137 17.23 -0.15 -6.72
CA ALA A 137 15.97 -0.70 -6.23
C ALA A 137 15.45 -1.87 -7.07
N ILE A 138 15.83 -1.99 -8.34
CA ILE A 138 15.38 -3.05 -9.26
C ILE A 138 16.56 -3.92 -9.70
N THR A 139 16.30 -5.14 -10.16
CA THR A 139 17.34 -6.06 -10.66
C THR A 139 17.54 -5.96 -12.17
N SER A 140 16.47 -5.70 -12.93
CA SER A 140 16.51 -5.46 -14.37
C SER A 140 17.21 -4.14 -14.68
N ALA A 141 17.79 -4.00 -15.87
CA ALA A 141 18.44 -2.75 -16.28
C ALA A 141 17.48 -1.53 -16.20
N PHE A 142 16.20 -1.76 -16.52
CA PHE A 142 15.12 -0.81 -16.35
C PHE A 142 13.79 -1.53 -16.08
N LEU A 143 12.83 -0.78 -15.56
CA LEU A 143 11.44 -1.17 -15.35
C LEU A 143 10.55 -0.05 -15.89
N LEU A 144 9.54 -0.40 -16.67
CA LEU A 144 8.48 0.54 -17.06
C LEU A 144 7.41 0.52 -15.99
N VAL A 145 6.97 1.69 -15.51
CA VAL A 145 5.94 1.79 -14.48
C VAL A 145 4.82 2.72 -14.94
N SER A 146 3.60 2.23 -14.88
CA SER A 146 2.39 3.00 -15.14
C SER A 146 1.54 3.06 -13.87
N ILE A 147 0.98 4.23 -13.57
CA ILE A 147 0.06 4.45 -12.45
C ILE A 147 -1.15 5.15 -13.02
N ARG A 148 -2.30 4.47 -13.06
CA ARG A 148 -3.48 5.00 -13.76
C ARG A 148 -4.68 4.98 -12.86
N ARG A 149 -5.40 6.08 -12.81
CA ARG A 149 -6.67 6.12 -12.10
C ARG A 149 -7.68 5.16 -12.74
N THR A 150 -8.50 4.50 -11.95
CA THR A 150 -9.46 3.50 -12.41
C THR A 150 -10.66 3.40 -11.47
N ASP A 151 -11.81 3.01 -12.03
CA ASP A 151 -13.04 2.71 -11.28
C ASP A 151 -13.37 1.20 -11.24
N GLU A 152 -12.44 0.38 -11.74
CA GLU A 152 -12.60 -1.07 -11.85
C GLU A 152 -12.64 -1.76 -10.48
N ALA A 153 -11.82 -1.29 -9.53
CA ALA A 153 -11.84 -1.77 -8.15
C ALA A 153 -12.70 -0.83 -7.29
N LYS A 154 -13.62 -1.41 -6.52
CA LYS A 154 -14.50 -0.67 -5.62
C LYS A 154 -13.83 -0.44 -4.28
N VAL A 155 -14.13 0.70 -3.66
CA VAL A 155 -13.70 1.03 -2.30
C VAL A 155 -14.38 0.06 -1.33
N GLY A 156 -13.62 -0.46 -0.36
CA GLY A 156 -14.15 -1.39 0.63
C GLY A 156 -15.18 -0.74 1.56
N GLU A 157 -16.05 -1.56 2.16
CA GLU A 157 -16.94 -1.09 3.23
C GLU A 157 -16.12 -0.52 4.40
N GLY A 158 -16.66 0.51 5.06
CA GLY A 158 -15.97 1.22 6.16
C GLY A 158 -14.89 2.22 5.73
N LEU A 159 -14.47 2.18 4.45
CA LEU A 159 -13.47 3.10 3.89
C LEU A 159 -14.12 4.26 3.12
N VAL A 160 -13.53 5.45 3.25
CA VAL A 160 -13.91 6.65 2.50
C VAL A 160 -12.84 6.98 1.47
N ASP A 161 -13.24 7.16 0.21
CA ASP A 161 -12.31 7.56 -0.86
C ASP A 161 -11.79 8.99 -0.71
N VAL A 162 -10.47 9.14 -0.70
CA VAL A 162 -9.81 10.45 -0.57
C VAL A 162 -9.07 10.84 -1.85
N SER A 163 -8.40 9.94 -2.56
CA SER A 163 -7.63 10.29 -3.78
C SER A 163 -7.98 9.47 -5.03
N GLY A 164 -8.93 8.55 -4.93
CA GLY A 164 -9.27 7.59 -5.97
C GLY A 164 -8.50 6.29 -5.88
N VAL A 165 -8.88 5.35 -6.74
CA VAL A 165 -8.20 4.07 -6.93
C VAL A 165 -7.30 4.14 -8.16
N TYR A 166 -6.11 3.55 -8.04
CA TYR A 166 -5.11 3.52 -9.09
C TYR A 166 -4.69 2.08 -9.39
N GLU A 167 -4.69 1.72 -10.68
CA GLU A 167 -4.02 0.54 -11.17
C GLU A 167 -2.54 0.85 -11.40
N TRP A 168 -1.69 0.01 -10.82
CA TRP A 168 -0.25 0.05 -10.94
C TRP A 168 0.23 -1.08 -11.85
N GLN A 169 1.19 -0.79 -12.73
CA GLN A 169 1.76 -1.77 -13.65
C GLN A 169 3.30 -1.70 -13.64
N PRO A 170 4.01 -2.83 -13.78
CA PRO A 170 3.48 -4.19 -13.98
C PRO A 170 3.28 -4.93 -12.64
N PRO A 171 2.12 -5.55 -12.37
CA PRO A 171 1.80 -6.18 -11.08
C PRO A 171 2.87 -7.20 -10.65
N GLY A 172 3.01 -7.37 -9.34
CA GLY A 172 3.96 -8.31 -8.77
C GLY A 172 5.43 -7.91 -8.87
N ALA A 173 5.79 -6.74 -9.41
CA ALA A 173 7.19 -6.32 -9.45
C ALA A 173 7.79 -6.25 -8.04
N GLU A 174 9.04 -6.68 -7.94
CA GLU A 174 9.79 -6.77 -6.70
C GLU A 174 10.95 -5.78 -6.70
N PHE A 175 11.20 -5.21 -5.53
CA PHE A 175 12.23 -4.20 -5.33
C PHE A 175 13.20 -4.63 -4.23
N MET A 176 14.50 -4.58 -4.56
CA MET A 176 15.60 -4.86 -3.64
C MET A 176 15.67 -3.84 -2.49
N LYS A 177 15.25 -2.60 -2.78
CA LYS A 177 15.08 -1.51 -1.82
C LYS A 177 13.63 -1.04 -1.88
N PRO A 178 13.03 -0.62 -0.75
CA PRO A 178 11.66 -0.14 -0.78
C PRO A 178 11.56 1.08 -1.71
N VAL A 179 10.48 1.13 -2.49
CA VAL A 179 10.08 2.35 -3.21
C VAL A 179 9.08 3.11 -2.36
N THR A 180 9.04 4.43 -2.53
CA THR A 180 8.09 5.28 -1.81
C THR A 180 6.92 5.62 -2.73
N LEU A 181 5.72 5.28 -2.32
CA LEU A 181 4.47 5.78 -2.91
C LEU A 181 4.06 7.04 -2.15
N THR A 182 3.72 8.09 -2.87
CA THR A 182 3.23 9.35 -2.31
C THR A 182 1.92 9.70 -2.98
N PHE A 183 0.85 9.75 -2.19
CA PHE A 183 -0.48 10.19 -2.62
C PHE A 183 -0.72 11.60 -2.11
N LYS A 184 -1.20 12.49 -2.98
CA LYS A 184 -1.75 13.79 -2.59
C LYS A 184 -3.22 13.62 -2.21
N TYR A 185 -3.69 14.43 -1.27
CA TYR A 185 -5.11 14.55 -0.96
C TYR A 185 -5.58 16.00 -1.01
N ASP A 186 -6.86 16.19 -1.36
CA ASP A 186 -7.53 17.47 -1.23
C ASP A 186 -8.19 17.55 0.16
N PRO A 187 -7.82 18.52 1.03
CA PRO A 187 -8.46 18.71 2.33
C PRO A 187 -9.98 18.87 2.26
N LYS A 188 -10.53 19.36 1.14
CA LYS A 188 -11.99 19.46 0.96
C LYS A 188 -12.67 18.10 1.00
N ARG A 189 -11.98 17.03 0.57
CA ARG A 189 -12.51 15.66 0.62
C ARG A 189 -12.59 15.11 2.05
N LEU A 190 -11.77 15.63 2.96
CA LEU A 190 -11.86 15.30 4.40
C LEU A 190 -13.12 15.86 5.05
N GLN A 191 -13.73 16.86 4.42
CA GLN A 191 -15.00 17.40 4.86
C GLN A 191 -16.18 16.58 4.37
N VAL A 192 -16.06 15.39 3.77
CA VAL A 192 -17.22 14.69 3.15
C VAL A 192 -17.59 13.38 3.86
N ALA A 193 -17.11 13.16 5.08
CA ALA A 193 -17.50 11.99 5.88
C ALA A 193 -18.97 12.04 6.36
N PRO A 194 -19.59 10.86 6.58
CA PRO A 194 -20.82 10.75 7.36
C PRO A 194 -20.64 11.30 8.79
N GLU A 195 -21.71 11.88 9.35
CA GLU A 195 -21.79 12.19 10.79
C GLU A 195 -21.85 10.89 11.61
N PRO A 196 -21.22 10.80 12.81
CA PRO A 196 -20.49 11.84 13.54
C PRO A 196 -18.98 11.93 13.22
N GLN A 197 -18.46 11.13 12.28
CA GLN A 197 -17.02 11.06 11.99
C GLN A 197 -16.48 12.23 11.15
N ARG A 198 -17.28 13.29 10.99
CA ARG A 198 -16.96 14.47 10.19
C ARG A 198 -16.41 15.60 11.08
N PRO A 199 -15.33 16.30 10.68
CA PRO A 199 -14.47 16.02 9.54
C PRO A 199 -13.52 14.84 9.80
N ILE A 200 -13.08 14.17 8.72
CA ILE A 200 -12.01 13.16 8.80
C ILE A 200 -10.73 13.87 9.21
N THR A 201 -10.10 13.43 10.29
CA THR A 201 -8.80 13.95 10.66
C THR A 201 -7.69 13.28 9.81
N PRO A 202 -6.64 14.01 9.40
CA PRO A 202 -5.62 13.46 8.50
C PRO A 202 -4.95 12.17 9.01
N GLU A 203 -4.91 11.93 10.32
CA GLU A 203 -4.32 10.71 10.90
C GLU A 203 -5.08 9.43 10.53
N LYS A 204 -6.35 9.56 10.12
CA LYS A 204 -7.18 8.44 9.61
C LYS A 204 -6.78 7.99 8.21
N LEU A 205 -5.99 8.79 7.50
CA LEU A 205 -5.58 8.49 6.14
C LEU A 205 -4.55 7.35 6.11
N GLY A 206 -4.64 6.52 5.07
CA GLY A 206 -3.67 5.47 4.81
C GLY A 206 -3.65 5.09 3.34
N VAL A 207 -2.49 4.66 2.85
CA VAL A 207 -2.40 3.98 1.56
C VAL A 207 -2.85 2.55 1.76
N TYR A 208 -3.70 2.04 0.87
CA TYR A 208 -4.19 0.68 0.88
C TYR A 208 -3.81 -0.01 -0.42
N ALA A 209 -3.56 -1.32 -0.32
CA ALA A 209 -3.39 -2.21 -1.46
C ALA A 209 -4.51 -3.24 -1.46
N LEU A 210 -5.12 -3.49 -2.62
CA LEU A 210 -6.17 -4.51 -2.74
C LEU A 210 -5.53 -5.89 -2.86
N ASP A 211 -5.82 -6.77 -1.91
CA ASP A 211 -5.51 -8.20 -2.05
C ASP A 211 -6.51 -8.82 -3.04
N GLN A 212 -6.01 -9.23 -4.21
CA GLN A 212 -6.84 -9.80 -5.27
C GLN A 212 -7.45 -11.17 -4.91
N VAL A 213 -6.91 -11.89 -3.93
CA VAL A 213 -7.41 -13.20 -3.53
C VAL A 213 -8.59 -13.04 -2.57
N THR A 214 -8.42 -12.20 -1.55
CA THR A 214 -9.47 -11.96 -0.54
C THR A 214 -10.46 -10.88 -0.94
N GLN A 215 -10.15 -10.08 -1.97
CA GLN A 215 -10.88 -8.87 -2.37
C GLN A 215 -11.00 -7.84 -1.24
N CYS A 216 -10.03 -7.82 -0.32
CA CYS A 216 -9.98 -6.90 0.80
C CYS A 216 -8.85 -5.89 0.65
N TRP A 217 -9.15 -4.63 0.98
CA TRP A 217 -8.15 -3.58 1.04
C TRP A 217 -7.31 -3.72 2.30
N GLN A 218 -6.00 -3.84 2.14
CA GLN A 218 -5.04 -3.96 3.24
C GLN A 218 -4.31 -2.64 3.43
N ARG A 219 -4.37 -2.10 4.65
CA ARG A 219 -3.67 -0.85 4.99
C ARG A 219 -2.17 -1.07 4.99
N MET A 220 -1.45 -0.22 4.28
CA MET A 220 0.00 -0.18 4.30
C MET A 220 0.50 0.74 5.42
N PRO A 221 1.67 0.45 6.02
CA PRO A 221 2.34 1.40 6.91
C PRO A 221 2.52 2.75 6.20
N SER A 222 1.83 3.76 6.72
CA SER A 222 1.67 5.05 6.06
C SER A 222 2.07 6.19 6.98
N LYS A 223 2.63 7.26 6.40
CA LYS A 223 2.97 8.50 7.10
C LYS A 223 2.26 9.68 6.43
N VAL A 224 1.57 10.47 7.23
CA VAL A 224 0.87 11.67 6.78
C VAL A 224 1.78 12.89 6.94
N ASP A 225 1.81 13.75 5.93
CA ASP A 225 2.38 15.08 5.98
C ASP A 225 1.26 16.09 5.66
N GLU A 226 0.75 16.72 6.71
CA GLU A 226 -0.34 17.69 6.61
C GLU A 226 0.07 18.99 5.91
N THR A 227 1.35 19.37 6.00
CA THR A 227 1.85 20.60 5.37
C THR A 227 1.95 20.40 3.86
N ALA A 228 2.46 19.25 3.43
CA ALA A 228 2.54 18.87 2.01
C ALA A 228 1.22 18.33 1.45
N GLN A 229 0.23 18.04 2.32
CA GLN A 229 -1.03 17.38 1.98
C GLN A 229 -0.80 16.05 1.25
N THR A 230 0.11 15.25 1.81
CA THR A 230 0.48 13.94 1.25
C THR A 230 0.43 12.83 2.27
N VAL A 231 0.25 11.61 1.78
CA VAL A 231 0.40 10.38 2.53
C VAL A 231 1.37 9.49 1.79
N ALA A 232 2.42 9.04 2.49
CA ALA A 232 3.47 8.21 1.93
C ALA A 232 3.46 6.80 2.53
N ALA A 233 3.71 5.79 1.70
CA ALA A 233 3.90 4.41 2.13
C ALA A 233 5.07 3.76 1.39
N GLU A 234 5.73 2.80 2.02
CA GLU A 234 6.79 2.01 1.39
C GLU A 234 6.23 0.75 0.74
N LEU A 235 6.75 0.42 -0.45
CA LEU A 235 6.39 -0.78 -1.19
C LEU A 235 7.65 -1.55 -1.58
N ARG A 236 7.72 -2.84 -1.22
CA ARG A 236 8.81 -3.75 -1.66
C ARG A 236 8.38 -4.71 -2.75
N LYS A 237 7.09 -4.97 -2.83
CA LYS A 237 6.50 -5.84 -3.84
C LYS A 237 5.12 -5.30 -4.16
N ALA A 238 4.86 -5.04 -5.43
CA ALA A 238 3.53 -4.65 -5.85
C ALA A 238 2.55 -5.82 -5.73
N PRO A 239 1.25 -5.55 -5.54
CA PRO A 239 0.25 -6.61 -5.48
C PRO A 239 0.29 -7.51 -6.73
N MET A 240 0.04 -8.80 -6.53
CA MET A 240 0.11 -9.83 -7.57
C MET A 240 -1.13 -9.77 -8.50
N TYR A 241 -0.99 -10.28 -9.73
CA TYR A 241 -2.02 -10.39 -10.77
C TYR A 241 -2.54 -9.04 -11.31
N ARG A 242 -3.09 -8.20 -10.45
CA ARG A 242 -3.51 -6.82 -10.72
C ARG A 242 -3.21 -5.99 -9.48
N ALA A 243 -2.46 -4.91 -9.66
CA ALA A 243 -2.07 -4.07 -8.54
C ALA A 243 -3.00 -2.86 -8.45
N PHE A 244 -3.90 -2.87 -7.47
CA PHE A 244 -4.69 -1.69 -7.14
C PHE A 244 -4.21 -1.09 -5.83
N LEU A 245 -4.05 0.24 -5.85
CA LEU A 245 -3.65 1.06 -4.73
C LEU A 245 -4.68 2.18 -4.55
N GLY A 246 -4.88 2.64 -3.33
CA GLY A 246 -5.78 3.76 -3.07
C GLY A 246 -5.37 4.52 -1.81
N LEU A 247 -5.80 5.79 -1.73
CA LEU A 247 -5.71 6.58 -0.52
C LEU A 247 -7.11 6.71 0.08
N PHE A 248 -7.31 6.11 1.25
CA PHE A 248 -8.59 6.09 1.93
C PHE A 248 -8.46 6.58 3.37
N ALA A 249 -9.60 7.01 3.92
CA ALA A 249 -9.77 7.16 5.35
C ALA A 249 -10.54 5.96 5.89
N ASP A 250 -10.02 5.34 6.95
CA ASP A 250 -10.77 4.35 7.70
C ASP A 250 -11.42 5.04 8.91
N ILE A 251 -12.75 5.01 8.92
CA ILE A 251 -13.58 5.66 9.93
C ILE A 251 -14.31 4.66 10.82
N GLN A 252 -14.13 3.36 10.57
CA GLN A 252 -14.84 2.32 11.28
C GLN A 252 -14.06 1.91 12.53
N ALA A 253 -14.73 1.91 13.68
CA ALA A 253 -14.14 1.36 14.88
C ALA A 253 -14.03 -0.17 14.78
N PRO A 254 -12.93 -0.77 15.26
CA PRO A 254 -12.81 -2.22 15.33
C PRO A 254 -13.80 -2.81 16.35
N GLU A 255 -14.07 -4.11 16.24
CA GLU A 255 -14.80 -4.82 17.29
C GLU A 255 -14.04 -4.77 18.63
N PRO A 256 -14.75 -4.72 19.77
CA PRO A 256 -14.10 -4.82 21.08
C PRO A 256 -13.33 -6.13 21.25
N PRO A 257 -12.19 -6.11 21.96
CA PRO A 257 -11.40 -7.30 22.22
C PRO A 257 -12.18 -8.30 23.09
N LYS A 258 -12.06 -9.57 22.77
CA LYS A 258 -12.71 -10.70 23.45
C LYS A 258 -11.64 -11.43 24.27
N PRO A 259 -11.44 -11.10 25.57
CA PRO A 259 -10.48 -11.81 26.40
C PRO A 259 -10.92 -13.27 26.57
N SER A 260 -9.95 -14.17 26.66
CA SER A 260 -10.17 -15.52 27.20
C SER A 260 -10.64 -15.41 28.66
N GLU A 261 -11.19 -16.49 29.21
CA GLU A 261 -11.66 -16.52 30.60
C GLU A 261 -10.61 -15.96 31.57
N ILE A 262 -11.03 -14.96 32.36
CA ILE A 262 -10.21 -14.31 33.37
C ILE A 262 -10.65 -14.89 34.72
N ALA A 263 -9.75 -15.63 35.38
CA ALA A 263 -10.03 -16.15 36.71
C ALA A 263 -10.27 -15.00 37.72
N PRO A 264 -11.31 -15.10 38.57
CA PRO A 264 -11.60 -14.06 39.56
C PRO A 264 -10.52 -13.97 40.66
N LEU A 265 -9.71 -15.02 40.84
CA LEU A 265 -8.61 -15.08 41.82
C LEU A 265 -7.30 -15.48 41.15
N ILE A 266 -6.24 -14.71 41.38
CA ILE A 266 -4.90 -14.95 40.84
C ILE A 266 -3.86 -14.91 41.96
N GLN A 267 -2.97 -15.89 41.98
CA GLN A 267 -2.00 -16.09 43.08
C GLN A 267 -0.59 -15.58 42.78
N SER A 268 -0.44 -14.82 41.69
CA SER A 268 0.81 -14.23 41.22
C SER A 268 0.62 -12.76 40.90
N ARG A 269 1.69 -11.96 41.03
CA ARG A 269 1.68 -10.55 40.60
C ARG A 269 1.61 -10.38 39.09
N THR A 270 1.97 -11.42 38.34
CA THR A 270 1.94 -11.39 36.88
C THR A 270 0.88 -12.36 36.39
N PHE A 271 -0.11 -11.83 35.68
CA PHE A 271 -1.13 -12.58 34.96
C PHE A 271 -0.86 -12.48 33.46
N ILE A 272 -1.07 -13.56 32.70
CA ILE A 272 -0.96 -13.53 31.24
C ILE A 272 -2.35 -13.39 30.65
N LEU A 273 -2.70 -12.18 30.25
CA LEU A 273 -3.94 -11.89 29.54
C LEU A 273 -3.84 -12.42 28.11
N ARG A 274 -4.89 -13.09 27.65
CA ARG A 274 -5.02 -13.66 26.30
C ARG A 274 -6.41 -13.36 25.75
N GLY A 275 -6.54 -13.37 24.43
CA GLY A 275 -7.85 -13.25 23.78
C GLY A 275 -7.76 -13.06 22.27
N GLN A 276 -8.87 -12.62 21.70
CA GLN A 276 -9.02 -12.29 20.28
C GLN A 276 -9.38 -10.80 20.12
N ALA A 277 -8.82 -10.16 19.11
CA ALA A 277 -9.18 -8.84 18.63
C ALA A 277 -9.11 -8.81 17.11
N GLU A 278 -9.45 -7.69 16.48
CA GLU A 278 -9.18 -7.52 15.06
C GLU A 278 -7.69 -7.74 14.75
N PRO A 279 -7.33 -8.44 13.66
CA PRO A 279 -5.94 -8.65 13.27
C PRO A 279 -5.14 -7.34 13.29
N VAL A 280 -3.91 -7.41 13.78
CA VAL A 280 -2.97 -6.26 13.90
C VAL A 280 -3.48 -5.03 14.69
N ALA A 281 -4.66 -5.10 15.32
CA ALA A 281 -5.12 -4.06 16.23
C ALA A 281 -4.29 -4.03 17.53
N THR A 282 -4.12 -2.84 18.09
CA THR A 282 -3.53 -2.65 19.41
C THR A 282 -4.59 -2.77 20.48
N VAL A 283 -4.51 -3.81 21.31
CA VAL A 283 -5.33 -3.94 22.51
C VAL A 283 -4.71 -3.08 23.60
N VAL A 284 -5.43 -2.02 23.99
CA VAL A 284 -5.10 -1.17 25.13
C VAL A 284 -5.83 -1.74 26.33
N THR A 285 -5.06 -2.09 27.35
CA THR A 285 -5.59 -2.66 28.58
C THR A 285 -5.23 -1.74 29.74
N ALA A 286 -6.19 -1.41 30.59
CA ALA A 286 -5.97 -0.61 31.79
C ALA A 286 -6.25 -1.45 33.04
N VAL A 287 -5.32 -1.43 34.01
CA VAL A 287 -5.48 -2.00 35.36
C VAL A 287 -5.39 -0.90 36.38
N ASP A 288 -6.49 -0.65 37.09
CA ASP A 288 -6.61 0.44 38.08
C ASP A 288 -6.10 1.79 37.54
N GLY A 289 -6.36 2.06 36.25
CA GLY A 289 -5.95 3.26 35.54
C GLY A 289 -4.57 3.22 34.86
N ALA A 290 -3.74 2.21 35.11
CA ALA A 290 -2.45 2.05 34.42
C ALA A 290 -2.60 1.30 33.09
N GLU A 291 -2.24 1.94 31.98
CA GLU A 291 -2.35 1.35 30.64
C GLU A 291 -1.12 0.54 30.21
N PHE A 292 -1.38 -0.57 29.51
CA PHE A 292 -0.40 -1.33 28.74
C PHE A 292 -0.99 -1.73 27.40
N LYS A 293 -0.12 -1.95 26.41
CA LYS A 293 -0.51 -2.19 25.03
C LYS A 293 0.07 -3.49 24.53
N VAL A 294 -0.74 -4.27 23.83
CA VAL A 294 -0.31 -5.47 23.10
C VAL A 294 -0.91 -5.43 21.70
N VAL A 295 -0.13 -5.81 20.70
CA VAL A 295 -0.61 -5.88 19.31
C VAL A 295 -1.11 -7.30 19.05
N ALA A 296 -2.31 -7.42 18.50
CA ALA A 296 -2.85 -8.69 18.05
C ALA A 296 -2.06 -9.22 16.84
N THR A 297 -1.95 -10.53 16.70
CA THR A 297 -1.33 -11.15 15.53
C THR A 297 -2.17 -10.94 14.28
N GLU A 298 -1.65 -11.34 13.11
CA GLU A 298 -2.42 -11.38 11.85
C GLU A 298 -3.65 -12.32 11.92
N ARG A 299 -3.73 -13.18 12.93
CA ARG A 299 -4.88 -14.05 13.21
C ARG A 299 -5.83 -13.50 14.27
N GLY A 300 -5.55 -12.31 14.81
CA GLY A 300 -6.35 -11.67 15.87
C GLY A 300 -5.97 -12.06 17.30
N GLU A 301 -5.06 -13.01 17.50
CA GLU A 301 -4.65 -13.45 18.84
C GLU A 301 -3.81 -12.38 19.55
N PHE A 302 -4.13 -12.04 20.79
CA PHE A 302 -3.28 -11.20 21.64
C PHE A 302 -2.87 -11.92 22.93
N ARG A 303 -1.65 -11.63 23.40
CA ARG A 303 -1.10 -12.19 24.64
C ARG A 303 -0.10 -11.24 25.28
N GLY A 304 -0.33 -10.83 26.52
CA GLY A 304 0.56 -9.89 27.22
C GLY A 304 0.57 -10.09 28.74
N PRO A 305 1.70 -9.82 29.41
CA PRO A 305 1.75 -9.82 30.87
C PRO A 305 1.03 -8.60 31.43
N VAL A 306 0.31 -8.83 32.53
CA VAL A 306 -0.42 -7.83 33.31
C VAL A 306 0.09 -7.88 34.73
N THR A 307 0.49 -6.73 35.27
CA THR A 307 0.97 -6.63 36.65
C THR A 307 -0.20 -6.27 37.56
N LEU A 308 -0.49 -7.13 38.54
CA LEU A 308 -1.54 -6.97 39.54
C LEU A 308 -0.96 -6.51 40.87
N ARG A 309 -1.75 -5.75 41.62
CA ARG A 309 -1.50 -5.38 43.02
C ARG A 309 -2.24 -6.34 43.94
N PRO A 310 -1.71 -6.66 45.14
CA PRO A 310 -2.48 -7.41 46.13
C PRO A 310 -3.84 -6.76 46.41
N GLY A 311 -4.90 -7.58 46.49
CA GLY A 311 -6.29 -7.14 46.61
C GLY A 311 -7.02 -7.09 45.26
N GLN A 312 -8.11 -6.31 45.20
CA GLN A 312 -8.92 -6.15 43.99
C GLN A 312 -8.22 -5.26 42.95
N ASN A 313 -8.25 -5.71 41.70
CA ASN A 313 -7.77 -4.99 40.52
C ASN A 313 -8.92 -4.91 39.51
N HIS A 314 -9.08 -3.76 38.86
CA HIS A 314 -10.11 -3.52 37.84
C HIS A 314 -9.46 -3.46 36.46
N LEU A 315 -9.76 -4.47 35.64
CA LEU A 315 -9.23 -4.59 34.28
C LEU A 315 -10.26 -4.08 33.27
N THR A 316 -9.86 -3.19 32.36
CA THR A 316 -10.67 -2.82 31.19
C THR A 316 -9.85 -2.98 29.91
N LEU A 317 -10.51 -3.28 28.80
CA LEU A 317 -9.86 -3.45 27.50
C LEU A 317 -10.59 -2.67 26.42
N ARG A 318 -9.83 -2.13 25.45
CA ARG A 318 -10.35 -1.65 24.16
C ARG A 318 -9.35 -2.01 23.06
N ALA A 319 -9.82 -2.14 21.82
CA ALA A 319 -8.97 -2.30 20.65
C ALA A 319 -8.81 -0.96 19.94
N VAL A 320 -7.65 -0.74 19.33
CA VAL A 320 -7.35 0.40 18.46
C VAL A 320 -6.79 -0.14 17.16
N ASP A 321 -7.46 0.12 16.05
CA ASP A 321 -7.01 -0.35 14.72
C ASP A 321 -5.77 0.43 14.23
N PRO A 322 -5.15 0.04 13.10
CA PRO A 322 -4.02 0.78 12.53
C PRO A 322 -4.33 2.22 12.08
N ALA A 323 -5.59 2.56 11.79
CA ALA A 323 -6.05 3.91 11.50
C ALA A 323 -6.36 4.73 12.78
N GLY A 324 -6.18 4.13 13.95
CA GLY A 324 -6.40 4.75 15.25
C GLY A 324 -7.86 4.85 15.66
N ASN A 325 -8.80 4.13 15.03
CA ASN A 325 -10.18 4.05 15.56
C ASN A 325 -10.20 3.12 16.77
N ALA A 326 -10.94 3.51 17.80
CA ALA A 326 -11.03 2.75 19.05
C ALA A 326 -12.38 2.06 19.17
N SER A 327 -12.37 0.79 19.58
CA SER A 327 -13.57 0.08 19.97
C SER A 327 -14.19 0.68 21.25
N PRO A 328 -15.46 0.37 21.54
CA PRO A 328 -15.98 0.46 22.90
C PRO A 328 -15.09 -0.30 23.91
N THR A 329 -15.03 0.21 25.14
CA THR A 329 -14.32 -0.44 26.25
C THR A 329 -15.17 -1.58 26.83
N VAL A 330 -14.54 -2.73 27.10
CA VAL A 330 -15.14 -3.87 27.82
C VAL A 330 -14.56 -4.01 29.22
N GLY A 331 -15.36 -4.57 30.14
CA GLY A 331 -15.08 -4.63 31.57
C GLY A 331 -15.92 -3.62 32.39
N PRO A 332 -15.56 -3.35 33.66
CA PRO A 332 -14.39 -3.85 34.35
C PRO A 332 -14.49 -5.35 34.69
N TYR A 333 -13.40 -6.08 34.48
CA TYR A 333 -13.21 -7.42 35.04
C TYR A 333 -12.52 -7.27 36.40
N VAL A 334 -13.16 -7.75 37.45
CA VAL A 334 -12.61 -7.68 38.81
C VAL A 334 -11.75 -8.92 39.06
N ILE A 335 -10.49 -8.68 39.38
CA ILE A 335 -9.51 -9.73 39.68
C ILE A 335 -8.98 -9.50 41.09
N GLU A 336 -9.18 -10.47 41.97
CA GLU A 336 -8.51 -10.49 43.26
C GLU A 336 -7.13 -11.13 43.11
N MET A 337 -6.08 -10.40 43.49
CA MET A 337 -4.74 -10.96 43.65
C MET A 337 -4.49 -11.24 45.12
N ALA A 338 -4.36 -12.51 45.47
CA ALA A 338 -4.01 -12.94 46.82
C ALA A 338 -2.97 -14.05 46.74
N TYR A 339 -1.91 -13.94 47.54
CA TYR A 339 -0.90 -14.99 47.60
C TYR A 339 -1.54 -16.30 48.09
N LYS A 340 -1.19 -17.42 47.44
CA LYS A 340 -1.52 -18.73 48.02
C LYS A 340 -0.65 -18.92 49.26
N HIS A 341 -1.29 -18.96 50.42
CA HIS A 341 -0.62 -19.35 51.65
C HIS A 341 -0.83 -20.87 51.87
N PRO A 342 0.18 -21.60 52.36
CA PRO A 342 -0.01 -23.00 52.72
C PRO A 342 -1.04 -23.12 53.85
N LYS A 343 -1.94 -24.12 53.77
CA LYS A 343 -2.93 -24.36 54.86
C LYS A 343 -2.26 -24.62 56.21
N LYS A 344 -1.10 -25.29 56.20
CA LYS A 344 -0.28 -25.54 57.38
C LYS A 344 1.17 -25.14 57.09
N ALA A 345 1.68 -24.14 57.80
CA ALA A 345 3.09 -23.77 57.70
C ALA A 345 3.99 -24.85 58.35
N THR A 346 4.99 -25.32 57.61
CA THR A 346 6.02 -26.25 58.10
C THR A 346 7.40 -25.58 58.19
N GLY A 347 7.57 -24.40 57.59
CA GLY A 347 8.82 -23.64 57.64
C GLY A 347 8.61 -22.15 57.37
N LEU A 348 9.56 -21.35 57.85
CA LEU A 348 9.64 -19.91 57.58
C LEU A 348 11.05 -19.57 57.15
N LYS A 349 11.17 -18.88 56.02
CA LYS A 349 12.45 -18.42 55.47
C LYS A 349 12.43 -16.91 55.26
N PHE A 350 13.45 -16.23 55.76
CA PHE A 350 13.64 -14.81 55.48
C PHE A 350 14.25 -14.65 54.07
N LEU A 351 13.60 -13.85 53.24
CA LEU A 351 14.07 -13.46 51.91
C LEU A 351 14.61 -12.04 52.01
N GLY A 352 15.93 -11.86 51.83
CA GLY A 352 16.59 -10.56 51.87
C GLY A 352 17.62 -10.41 52.99
N ALA A 353 17.77 -9.19 53.51
CA ALA A 353 18.88 -8.80 54.39
C ALA A 353 19.02 -9.74 55.60
N THR A 354 20.21 -10.31 55.76
CA THR A 354 20.57 -11.27 56.81
C THR A 354 20.69 -10.64 58.20
N MET A 355 20.67 -9.32 58.32
CA MET A 355 20.75 -8.57 59.57
C MET A 355 19.79 -7.36 59.55
N PRO A 356 18.47 -7.58 59.71
CA PRO A 356 17.50 -6.50 59.79
C PRO A 356 17.68 -5.69 61.09
N THR A 357 17.52 -4.39 60.99
CA THR A 357 17.46 -3.45 62.11
C THR A 357 16.02 -3.14 62.51
N ARG A 358 15.84 -2.54 63.68
CA ARG A 358 14.52 -2.20 64.21
C ARG A 358 13.85 -1.17 63.29
N GLY A 359 12.81 -1.60 62.58
CA GLY A 359 12.06 -0.78 61.62
C GLY A 359 12.06 -1.33 60.20
N ASP A 360 12.94 -2.29 59.89
CA ASP A 360 13.04 -2.88 58.55
C ASP A 360 11.82 -3.76 58.21
N ARG A 361 11.38 -3.68 56.95
CA ARG A 361 10.35 -4.58 56.41
C ARG A 361 11.00 -5.85 55.90
N LEU A 362 10.68 -6.98 56.55
CA LEU A 362 11.15 -8.30 56.15
C LEU A 362 10.20 -8.96 55.15
N VAL A 363 10.77 -9.52 54.08
CA VAL A 363 10.05 -10.44 53.20
C VAL A 363 10.27 -11.85 53.73
N ILE A 364 9.19 -12.58 53.95
CA ILE A 364 9.24 -13.98 54.40
C ILE A 364 8.58 -14.88 53.36
N GLN A 365 9.16 -16.04 53.14
CA GLN A 365 8.55 -17.17 52.46
C GLN A 365 8.08 -18.16 53.54
N LEU A 366 6.81 -18.56 53.45
CA LEU A 366 6.24 -19.63 54.27
C LEU A 366 6.23 -20.91 53.44
N ASP A 367 6.91 -21.94 53.93
CA ASP A 367 6.84 -23.29 53.38
C ASP A 367 5.77 -24.07 54.15
N GLY A 368 5.05 -24.97 53.49
CA GLY A 368 3.93 -25.66 54.13
C GLY A 368 3.20 -26.67 53.25
N GLU A 369 2.25 -27.37 53.86
CA GLU A 369 1.46 -28.44 53.25
C GLU A 369 0.00 -28.01 53.06
N ASP A 370 -0.62 -28.48 51.97
CA ASP A 370 -2.03 -28.19 51.60
C ASP A 370 -2.98 -29.37 51.83
N THR A 371 -2.51 -30.47 52.45
CA THR A 371 -3.31 -31.67 52.71
C THR A 371 -4.47 -31.35 53.65
N SER A 372 -5.69 -31.58 53.17
CA SER A 372 -6.86 -31.69 54.03
C SER A 372 -6.70 -32.97 54.86
N PRO A 373 -6.87 -32.95 56.19
CA PRO A 373 -7.19 -34.18 56.90
C PRO A 373 -8.62 -34.55 56.49
N ASP A 374 -8.78 -35.71 55.84
CA ASP A 374 -10.08 -36.36 55.62
C ASP A 374 -10.83 -36.61 56.95
#